data_AF-A0A2R7KFB6-F1
#
_entry.id   AF-A0A2R7KFB6-F1
#
_cell.length_a   1.000
_cell.length_b   1.000
_cell.length_c   1.000
_cell.angle_alpha   90.00
_cell.angle_beta   90.00
_cell.angle_gamma   90.00
#
_symmetry.space_group_name_H-M   'P 1'
#
loop_
_entity.id
_entity.type
_entity.pdbx_description
1 polymer ?
#
loop_
_entity_poly.entity_id
_entity_poly.type
_entity_poly.pdbx_seq_one_letter_code
_entity_poly.pdbx_strand_id
1 'polypeptide(L)'
;PFGWAPHQMLLWEGLLKYKFFNKVQEMVYRWLWLITKNSVEYNGTIPEKFDLEISSHKVFVEYGNVGTEFDYIAKEGFGWVNASYQYGLQILSDNLKQELNKLTSPDELF
;
A
#
# COMPACT_ATOMS: atom_id res chain seq x y z
N PRO A 1 11.62 -7.01 -2.75
CA PRO A 1 11.46 -6.17 -3.98
C PRO A 1 10.52 -4.99 -3.74
N PHE A 2 10.89 -3.78 -4.13
CA PHE A 2 10.24 -2.56 -3.62
C PHE A 2 9.05 -2.06 -4.43
N GLY A 3 7.94 -1.83 -3.74
CA GLY A 3 6.77 -1.14 -4.24
C GLY A 3 6.79 0.35 -3.86
N TRP A 4 6.50 1.21 -4.83
CA TRP A 4 6.43 2.66 -4.66
C TRP A 4 5.07 3.18 -5.10
N ALA A 5 4.49 4.09 -4.30
CA ALA A 5 3.16 4.65 -4.53
C ALA A 5 2.97 5.30 -5.91
N PRO A 6 3.93 6.08 -6.45
CA PRO A 6 3.79 6.67 -7.78
C PRO A 6 3.62 5.63 -8.90
N HIS A 7 4.34 4.50 -8.83
CA HIS A 7 4.18 3.41 -9.80
C HIS A 7 2.79 2.79 -9.74
N GLN A 8 2.22 2.66 -8.54
CA GLN A 8 0.87 2.13 -8.38
C GLN A 8 -0.17 3.07 -9.00
N MET A 9 -0.09 4.36 -8.69
CA MET A 9 -1.04 5.35 -9.21
C MET A 9 -0.98 5.45 -10.74
N LEU A 10 0.22 5.45 -11.34
CA LEU A 10 0.39 5.45 -12.80
C LEU A 10 -0.16 4.18 -13.45
N LEU A 11 0.03 3.01 -12.81
CA LEU A 11 -0.56 1.75 -13.27
C LEU A 11 -2.09 1.81 -13.25
N TRP A 12 -2.69 2.32 -12.16
CA TRP A 12 -4.14 2.40 -12.04
C TRP A 12 -4.77 3.30 -13.10
N GLU A 13 -4.17 4.47 -13.35
CA GLU A 13 -4.57 5.37 -14.44
C GLU A 13 -4.54 4.67 -15.80
N GLY A 14 -3.46 3.92 -16.08
CA GLY A 14 -3.35 3.11 -17.29
C GLY A 14 -4.48 2.09 -17.40
N LEU A 15 -4.72 1.30 -16.35
CA LEU A 15 -5.76 0.28 -16.35
C LEU A 15 -7.16 0.88 -16.53
N LEU A 16 -7.46 2.02 -15.87
CA LEU A 16 -8.72 2.75 -16.04
C LEU A 16 -8.89 3.25 -17.47
N LYS A 17 -7.86 3.89 -18.03
CA LYS A 17 -7.88 4.44 -19.40
C LYS A 17 -8.16 3.37 -20.45
N TYR A 18 -7.61 2.18 -20.26
CA TYR A 18 -7.81 1.04 -21.16
C TYR A 18 -8.93 0.09 -20.73
N LYS A 19 -9.79 0.49 -19.79
CA LYS A 19 -11.00 -0.24 -19.35
C LYS A 19 -10.76 -1.61 -18.74
N PHE A 20 -9.59 -1.84 -18.14
CA PHE A 20 -9.27 -3.06 -17.38
C PHE A 20 -9.81 -2.95 -15.94
N PHE A 21 -11.12 -2.78 -15.79
CA PHE A 21 -11.73 -2.42 -14.50
C PHE A 21 -11.51 -3.48 -13.41
N ASN A 22 -11.68 -4.76 -13.72
CA ASN A 22 -11.44 -5.83 -12.73
C ASN A 22 -9.99 -5.85 -12.25
N LYS A 23 -9.03 -5.64 -13.18
CA LYS A 23 -7.61 -5.62 -12.82
C LYS A 23 -7.27 -4.39 -11.99
N VAL A 24 -7.84 -3.21 -12.27
CA VAL A 24 -7.57 -2.03 -11.43
C VAL A 24 -8.13 -2.20 -10.03
N GLN A 25 -9.31 -2.82 -9.88
CA GLN A 25 -9.87 -3.12 -8.55
C GLN A 25 -8.92 -4.01 -7.74
N GLU A 26 -8.39 -5.07 -8.33
CA GLU A 26 -7.43 -5.96 -7.69
C GLU A 26 -6.13 -5.24 -7.30
N MET A 27 -5.52 -4.50 -8.23
CA MET A 27 -4.25 -3.81 -7.99
C MET A 27 -4.37 -2.71 -6.93
N VAL A 28 -5.48 -1.97 -6.93
CA VAL A 28 -5.78 -0.99 -5.88
C VAL A 28 -6.00 -1.70 -4.55
N TYR A 29 -6.80 -2.76 -4.51
CA TYR A 29 -7.09 -3.48 -3.27
C TYR A 29 -5.82 -4.03 -2.63
N ARG A 30 -4.95 -4.70 -3.40
CA ARG A 30 -3.68 -5.25 -2.91
C ARG A 30 -2.79 -4.17 -2.27
N TRP A 31 -2.71 -2.99 -2.90
CA TRP A 31 -1.92 -1.87 -2.37
C TRP A 31 -2.52 -1.26 -1.10
N LEU A 32 -3.83 -1.00 -1.10
CA LEU A 32 -4.50 -0.46 0.08
C LEU A 32 -4.42 -1.44 1.25
N TRP A 33 -4.68 -2.73 1.02
CA TRP A 33 -4.57 -3.78 2.02
C TRP A 33 -3.16 -3.84 2.63
N LEU A 34 -2.12 -3.77 1.80
CA LEU A 34 -0.74 -3.72 2.26
C LEU A 34 -0.47 -2.54 3.21
N ILE A 35 -0.95 -1.34 2.85
CA ILE A 35 -0.81 -0.13 3.69
C ILE A 35 -1.61 -0.29 4.98
N THR A 36 -2.89 -0.69 4.91
CA THR A 36 -3.78 -0.83 6.07
C THR A 36 -3.25 -1.88 7.04
N LYS A 37 -2.82 -3.04 6.54
CA LYS A 37 -2.24 -4.11 7.35
C LYS A 37 -0.98 -3.64 8.08
N ASN A 38 -0.03 -3.00 7.38
CA ASN A 38 1.17 -2.49 8.02
C ASN A 38 0.84 -1.38 9.03
N SER A 39 -0.11 -0.50 8.72
CA SER A 39 -0.55 0.52 9.67
C SER A 39 -1.15 -0.10 10.95
N VAL A 40 -1.91 -1.20 10.84
CA VAL A 40 -2.48 -1.90 12.01
C VAL A 40 -1.41 -2.65 12.80
N GLU A 41 -0.49 -3.33 12.12
CA GLU A 41 0.57 -4.13 12.75
C GLU A 41 1.67 -3.27 13.42
N TYR A 42 1.84 -2.02 12.98
CA TYR A 42 2.95 -1.15 13.40
C TYR A 42 2.47 0.21 13.91
N ASN A 43 1.43 0.23 14.74
CA ASN A 43 0.97 1.40 15.51
C ASN A 43 0.70 2.67 14.67
N GLY A 44 0.18 2.52 13.45
CA GLY A 44 -0.14 3.62 12.55
C GLY A 44 1.03 4.08 11.67
N THR A 45 2.15 3.35 11.66
CA THR A 45 3.32 3.72 10.86
C THR A 45 3.05 3.56 9.36
N ILE A 46 3.29 4.63 8.60
CA ILE A 46 3.19 4.63 7.13
C ILE A 46 4.58 4.93 6.55
N PRO A 47 5.29 3.92 6.02
CA PRO A 47 6.63 4.08 5.44
C PRO A 47 6.58 4.70 4.04
N GLU A 48 7.73 5.14 3.52
CA GLU A 48 7.88 5.66 2.15
C GLU A 48 7.68 4.61 1.05
N LYS A 49 8.15 3.38 1.32
CA LYS A 49 8.16 2.23 0.39
C LYS A 49 7.91 0.92 1.15
N PHE A 50 7.43 -0.10 0.44
CA PHE A 50 7.15 -1.42 1.00
C PHE A 50 7.94 -2.51 0.27
N ASP A 51 8.32 -3.57 0.99
CA ASP A 51 8.74 -4.81 0.37
C ASP A 51 7.50 -5.64 -0.02
N LEU A 52 7.31 -5.82 -1.32
CA LEU A 52 6.17 -6.52 -1.89
C LEU A 52 6.28 -8.05 -1.77
N GLU A 53 7.47 -8.62 -1.62
CA GLU A 53 7.61 -10.09 -1.48
C GLU A 53 7.09 -10.56 -0.12
N ILE A 54 7.35 -9.77 0.93
CA ILE A 54 6.98 -10.11 2.31
C ILE A 54 5.81 -9.28 2.83
N SER A 55 5.25 -8.40 1.99
CA SER A 55 4.15 -7.49 2.35
C SER A 55 4.43 -6.68 3.63
N SER A 56 5.66 -6.20 3.78
CA SER A 56 6.13 -5.53 5.01
C SER A 56 6.96 -4.30 4.70
N HIS A 57 6.94 -3.34 5.62
CA HIS A 57 7.85 -2.20 5.62
C HIS A 57 9.27 -2.54 6.15
N LYS A 58 9.52 -3.77 6.62
CA LYS A 58 10.86 -4.24 7.03
C LYS A 58 11.77 -4.37 5.81
N VAL A 59 12.32 -3.24 5.38
CA VAL A 59 13.20 -3.16 4.22
C VAL A 59 14.66 -3.24 4.68
N PHE A 60 15.34 -4.35 4.36
CA PHE A 60 16.77 -4.54 4.55
C PHE A 60 17.53 -4.23 3.24
N VAL A 61 17.51 -2.99 2.73
CA VAL A 61 18.36 -2.62 1.58
C VAL A 61 18.97 -1.22 1.72
N GLU A 62 20.31 -1.24 1.75
CA GLU A 62 21.32 -0.16 1.60
C GLU A 62 21.14 1.13 2.40
N TYR A 63 21.11 0.99 3.73
CA TYR A 63 22.06 1.59 4.69
C TYR A 63 21.84 0.80 5.98
N GLY A 64 22.48 -0.37 6.06
CA GLY A 64 22.33 -1.29 7.17
C GLY A 64 23.03 -0.79 8.44
N ASN A 65 22.24 -0.55 9.48
CA ASN A 65 22.55 -0.63 10.91
C ASN A 65 23.99 -0.31 11.35
N VAL A 66 24.20 0.96 11.69
CA VAL A 66 25.01 1.31 12.86
C VAL A 66 24.18 2.29 13.69
N GLY A 67 23.85 1.90 14.92
CA GLY A 67 23.08 2.73 15.85
C GLY A 67 21.62 2.32 15.94
N THR A 68 21.31 1.57 16.99
CA THR A 68 20.04 1.65 17.71
C THR A 68 19.49 3.08 17.72
N GLU A 69 18.19 3.23 17.44
CA GLU A 69 17.41 4.49 17.42
C GLU A 69 17.39 5.26 16.08
N PHE A 70 16.68 4.70 15.09
CA PHE A 70 16.04 5.53 14.07
C PHE A 70 14.53 5.35 14.14
N ASP A 71 13.91 6.06 15.08
CA ASP A 71 12.46 6.31 15.08
C ASP A 71 12.11 7.34 13.99
N TYR A 72 12.34 7.00 12.71
CA TYR A 72 11.69 7.71 11.60
C TYR A 72 10.24 7.22 11.43
N ILE A 73 9.53 7.02 12.54
CA ILE A 73 8.08 6.85 12.51
C ILE A 73 7.49 8.25 12.32
N ALA A 74 7.45 8.69 11.06
CA ALA A 74 6.82 9.95 10.72
C ALA A 74 5.34 9.88 11.12
N LYS A 75 4.93 10.67 12.11
CA LYS A 75 3.52 10.82 12.51
C LYS A 75 2.61 11.24 11.34
N GLU A 76 3.22 11.81 10.31
CA GLU A 76 2.58 12.42 9.14
C GLU A 76 2.47 11.45 7.95
N GLY A 77 3.11 10.27 8.04
CA GLY A 77 3.27 9.35 6.91
C GLY A 77 4.16 9.93 5.80
N PHE A 78 3.97 9.47 4.57
CA PHE A 78 4.72 9.97 3.40
C PHE A 78 3.75 10.48 2.33
N GLY A 79 4.01 11.67 1.78
CA GLY A 79 3.05 12.41 0.96
C GLY A 79 2.43 11.61 -0.19
N TRP A 80 3.24 10.90 -0.98
CA TRP A 80 2.71 10.07 -2.09
C TRP A 80 2.01 8.80 -1.62
N VAL A 81 2.34 8.27 -0.43
CA VAL A 81 1.68 7.08 0.11
C VAL A 81 0.29 7.47 0.59
N ASN A 82 0.20 8.58 1.32
CA ASN A 82 -1.06 9.19 1.75
C ASN A 82 -1.95 9.49 0.54
N ALA A 83 -1.39 10.14 -0.49
CA ALA A 83 -2.11 10.44 -1.72
C ALA A 83 -2.60 9.16 -2.43
N SER A 84 -1.76 8.12 -2.53
CA SER A 84 -2.15 6.85 -3.16
C SER A 84 -3.26 6.14 -2.41
N TYR A 85 -3.29 6.25 -1.07
CA TYR A 85 -4.34 5.65 -0.27
C TYR A 85 -5.69 6.34 -0.52
N GLN A 86 -5.71 7.67 -0.49
CA GLN A 86 -6.91 8.47 -0.76
C GLN A 86 -7.40 8.27 -2.20
N TYR A 87 -6.49 8.26 -3.17
CA TYR A 87 -6.84 8.07 -4.57
C TYR A 87 -7.36 6.65 -4.83
N GLY A 88 -6.69 5.63 -4.29
CA GLY A 88 -7.13 4.24 -4.40
C GLY A 88 -8.54 4.02 -3.84
N LEU A 89 -8.88 4.65 -2.71
CA LEU A 89 -10.23 4.58 -2.13
C LEU A 89 -11.31 5.16 -3.05
N GLN A 90 -11.00 6.13 -3.90
CA GLN A 90 -11.95 6.66 -4.89
C GLN A 90 -12.20 5.68 -6.03
N ILE A 91 -11.20 4.87 -6.39
CA ILE A 91 -11.30 3.85 -7.45
C ILE A 91 -12.03 2.61 -6.93
N LEU A 92 -11.77 2.21 -5.68
CA LEU A 92 -12.23 0.94 -5.12
C LEU A 92 -13.76 0.92 -4.96
N SER A 93 -14.37 -0.20 -5.37
CA SER A 93 -15.80 -0.45 -5.18
C SER A 93 -16.16 -0.59 -3.70
N ASP A 94 -17.42 -0.29 -3.36
CA ASP A 94 -17.86 -0.29 -1.97
C ASP A 94 -17.80 -1.67 -1.31
N ASN A 95 -18.05 -2.74 -2.06
CA ASN A 95 -17.90 -4.11 -1.56
C ASN A 95 -16.44 -4.39 -1.15
N LEU A 96 -15.47 -4.00 -2.00
CA LEU A 96 -14.06 -4.18 -1.68
C LEU A 96 -13.59 -3.26 -0.55
N LYS A 97 -14.16 -2.05 -0.39
CA LYS A 97 -13.90 -1.23 0.81
C LYS A 97 -14.35 -1.93 2.09
N GLN A 98 -15.48 -2.63 2.06
CA GLN A 98 -15.93 -3.41 3.22
C GLN A 98 -14.98 -4.56 3.54
N GLU A 99 -14.46 -5.26 2.53
CA GLU A 99 -13.45 -6.30 2.72
C GLU A 99 -12.11 -5.73 3.21
N LEU A 100 -11.72 -4.54 2.73
CA LEU A 100 -10.53 -3.84 3.23
C LEU A 100 -10.66 -3.50 4.72
N ASN A 101 -11.84 -3.06 5.17
CA ASN A 101 -12.11 -2.76 6.59
C ASN A 101 -12.02 -4.01 7.48
N LYS A 102 -12.27 -5.20 6.92
CA LYS A 102 -12.10 -6.49 7.61
C LYS A 102 -10.66 -7.02 7.53
N LEU A 103 -9.77 -6.34 6.78
CA LEU A 103 -8.42 -6.80 6.45
C LEU A 103 -8.39 -8.18 5.76
N THR A 104 -9.44 -8.53 5.00
CA THR A 104 -9.50 -9.79 4.24
C THR A 104 -8.29 -9.93 3.31
N SER A 105 -7.68 -11.11 3.23
CA SER A 105 -6.49 -11.28 2.39
C SER A 105 -6.84 -11.12 0.90
N PRO A 106 -6.05 -10.40 0.10
CA PRO A 106 -6.30 -10.31 -1.34
C PRO A 106 -6.28 -11.68 -2.04
N ASP A 107 -5.50 -12.65 -1.54
CA ASP A 107 -5.41 -14.00 -2.12
C ASP A 107 -6.67 -14.84 -1.83
N GLU A 108 -7.53 -14.42 -0.91
CA GLU A 108 -8.85 -15.02 -0.67
C GLU A 108 -9.93 -14.43 -1.59
N LEU A 109 -9.67 -13.27 -2.20
CA LEU A 109 -10.64 -12.50 -2.99
C LEU A 109 -10.40 -12.59 -4.52
N PHE A 110 -9.14 -12.75 -4.95
CA PHE A 110 -8.71 -12.68 -6.35
C PHE A 110 -7.82 -13.86 -6.75
#